data_AF-A0A1F9WFA3-F1
#
_entry.id   AF-A0A1F9WFA3-F1
#
_cell.length_a   1.000
_cell.length_b   1.000
_cell.length_c   1.000
_cell.angle_alpha   90.00
_cell.angle_beta   90.00
_cell.angle_gamma   90.00
#
_symmetry.space_group_name_H-M   'P 1'
#
loop_
_entity.id
_entity.type
_entity.pdbx_description
1 polymer ?
#
loop_
_entity_poly.entity_id
_entity_poly.type
_entity_poly.pdbx_seq_one_letter_code
_entity_poly.pdbx_strand_id
1 'polypeptide(L)'
;MIFDPLELNYSKIRAYLDCPFLYRYIYVERKFAPQTPFSSLGLSVHRALARYHAGGRDLSDLLAHYEDAWLHQGYVSPQESMEFYRRGATVLENWWMYHQNHKADILYWEKQFEFPFEKWRVKGTIDRIDRVGAGTVELLDYKMAFEGRKTEDVAGSLQLAIYAAGVERALNLKVVSIGYLVLSGPEKISVPYDSSSAGATLDLIRAAGDKMLALDMSRKGACARCVIRKFCPGYVAPAVPEPA
;
A
#
# COMPACT_ATOMS: atom_id res chain seq x y z
N MET A 1 12.61 17.07 3.68
CA MET A 1 13.43 15.93 3.23
C MET A 1 13.84 16.16 1.78
N ILE A 2 15.15 16.10 1.52
CA ILE A 2 15.74 16.19 0.19
C ILE A 2 15.38 14.90 -0.57
N PHE A 3 14.95 15.01 -1.83
CA PHE A 3 14.73 13.85 -2.71
C PHE A 3 16.02 13.06 -2.83
N ASP A 4 16.02 11.82 -2.34
CA ASP A 4 17.09 10.88 -2.55
C ASP A 4 16.74 9.97 -3.74
N PRO A 5 17.42 10.11 -4.89
CA PRO A 5 17.18 9.28 -6.07
C PRO A 5 17.60 7.83 -5.88
N LEU A 6 18.42 7.51 -4.86
CA LEU A 6 18.88 6.16 -4.55
C LEU A 6 17.96 5.43 -3.56
N GLU A 7 16.98 6.12 -2.98
CA GLU A 7 15.98 5.52 -2.11
C GLU A 7 14.81 4.96 -2.92
N LEU A 8 14.62 3.64 -2.87
CA LEU A 8 13.52 2.93 -3.51
C LEU A 8 12.51 2.42 -2.48
N ASN A 9 11.23 2.45 -2.86
CA ASN A 9 10.15 1.82 -2.12
C ASN A 9 9.10 1.30 -3.11
N TYR A 10 8.19 0.44 -2.63
CA TYR A 10 7.15 -0.13 -3.48
C TYR A 10 6.34 0.94 -4.22
N SER A 11 5.91 2.02 -3.55
CA SER A 11 5.09 3.07 -4.18
C SER A 11 5.81 3.80 -5.32
N LYS A 12 7.11 4.11 -5.16
CA LYS A 12 7.95 4.71 -6.20
C LYS A 12 8.09 3.79 -7.41
N ILE A 13 8.42 2.51 -7.16
CA ILE A 13 8.57 1.50 -8.22
C ILE A 13 7.24 1.30 -8.93
N ARG A 14 6.15 1.13 -8.17
CA ARG A 14 4.81 0.94 -8.71
C ARG A 14 4.38 2.13 -9.56
N ALA A 15 4.58 3.37 -9.09
CA ALA A 15 4.28 4.57 -9.86
C ALA A 15 5.06 4.60 -11.18
N TYR A 16 6.34 4.22 -11.18
CA TYR A 16 7.15 4.15 -12.38
C TYR A 16 6.64 3.08 -13.34
N LEU A 17 6.42 1.85 -12.84
CA LEU A 17 5.87 0.73 -13.61
C LEU A 17 4.50 1.05 -14.21
N ASP A 18 3.63 1.72 -13.47
CA ASP A 18 2.34 2.18 -13.98
C ASP A 18 2.55 3.25 -15.06
N CYS A 19 3.36 4.28 -14.81
CA CYS A 19 3.71 5.29 -15.81
C CYS A 19 4.94 6.13 -15.38
N PRO A 20 6.00 6.24 -16.19
CA PRO A 20 7.15 7.12 -15.89
C PRO A 20 6.77 8.57 -15.60
N PHE A 21 5.78 9.12 -16.31
CA PHE A 21 5.27 10.47 -16.07
C PHE A 21 4.55 10.61 -14.72
N LEU A 22 3.91 9.54 -14.22
CA LEU A 22 3.31 9.54 -12.88
C LEU A 22 4.40 9.58 -11.81
N TYR A 23 5.42 8.73 -11.95
CA TYR A 23 6.60 8.77 -11.07
C TYR A 23 7.26 10.14 -11.06
N ARG A 24 7.52 10.72 -12.24
CA ARG A 24 8.13 12.05 -12.37
C ARG A 24 7.29 13.11 -11.66
N TYR A 25 6.00 13.16 -11.93
CA TYR A 25 5.09 14.14 -11.33
C TYR A 25 5.11 14.06 -9.80
N ILE A 26 5.00 12.85 -9.24
CA ILE A 26 4.90 12.66 -7.79
C ILE A 26 6.25 12.88 -7.09
N TYR A 27 7.32 12.26 -7.58
CA TYR A 27 8.56 12.13 -6.81
C TYR A 27 9.67 13.07 -7.28
N VAL A 28 9.77 13.36 -8.58
CA VAL A 28 10.80 14.26 -9.12
C VAL A 28 10.35 15.71 -9.03
N GLU A 29 9.14 16.01 -9.50
CA GLU A 29 8.53 17.34 -9.44
C GLU A 29 7.90 17.63 -8.08
N ARG A 30 7.80 16.62 -7.20
CA ARG A 30 7.27 16.72 -5.83
C ARG A 30 5.84 17.28 -5.78
N LYS A 31 5.02 16.94 -6.78
CA LYS A 31 3.61 17.33 -6.82
C LYS A 31 2.76 16.26 -6.15
N PHE A 32 1.73 16.68 -5.45
CA PHE A 32 0.79 15.76 -4.85
C PHE A 32 -0.16 15.21 -5.92
N ALA A 33 -0.28 13.88 -5.99
CA ALA A 33 -1.43 13.28 -6.64
C ALA A 33 -2.67 13.59 -5.79
N PRO A 34 -3.79 14.02 -6.39
CA PRO A 34 -5.03 14.21 -5.65
C PRO A 34 -5.43 12.94 -4.91
N GLN A 35 -5.83 13.08 -3.65
CA GLN A 35 -6.44 11.96 -2.92
C GLN A 35 -7.77 11.60 -3.58
N THR A 36 -8.07 10.30 -3.60
CA THR A 36 -9.37 9.76 -3.99
C THR A 36 -10.13 9.33 -2.74
N PRO A 37 -11.46 9.19 -2.78
CA PRO A 37 -12.24 8.69 -1.63
C PRO A 37 -11.71 7.37 -1.07
N PHE A 38 -11.31 6.46 -1.96
CA PHE A 38 -10.76 5.15 -1.61
C PHE A 38 -9.37 5.22 -0.97
N SER A 39 -8.48 6.09 -1.45
CA SER A 39 -7.14 6.24 -0.86
C SER A 39 -7.20 6.92 0.52
N SER A 40 -8.06 7.93 0.68
CA SER A 40 -8.31 8.57 1.99
C SER A 40 -8.92 7.60 3.00
N LEU A 41 -9.92 6.81 2.58
CA LEU A 41 -10.50 5.78 3.44
C LEU A 41 -9.45 4.74 3.87
N GLY A 42 -8.69 4.19 2.91
CA GLY A 42 -7.66 3.19 3.21
C GLY A 42 -6.62 3.70 4.20
N LEU A 43 -6.13 4.94 4.00
CA LEU A 43 -5.15 5.54 4.91
C LEU A 43 -5.72 5.82 6.31
N SER A 44 -6.98 6.25 6.39
CA SER A 44 -7.67 6.46 7.68
C SER A 44 -7.79 5.14 8.46
N VAL A 45 -8.19 4.07 7.78
CA VAL A 45 -8.33 2.72 8.36
C VAL A 45 -6.99 2.15 8.81
N HIS A 46 -5.94 2.22 7.98
CA HIS A 46 -4.59 1.77 8.35
C HIS A 46 -4.07 2.49 9.61
N ARG A 47 -4.20 3.81 9.67
CA ARG A 47 -3.80 4.60 10.84
C ARG A 47 -4.58 4.24 12.10
N ALA A 48 -5.88 3.97 11.97
CA ALA A 48 -6.71 3.53 13.09
C ALA A 48 -6.23 2.19 13.63
N LEU A 49 -5.99 1.21 12.75
CA LEU A 49 -5.50 -0.12 13.11
C LEU A 49 -4.09 -0.06 13.74
N ALA A 50 -3.20 0.78 13.21
CA ALA A 50 -1.88 0.98 13.77
C ALA A 50 -1.92 1.51 15.22
N ARG A 51 -2.78 2.51 15.48
CA ARG A 51 -2.99 3.06 16.83
C ARG A 51 -3.61 2.03 17.76
N TYR A 52 -4.59 1.26 17.25
CA TYR A 52 -5.21 0.19 18.01
C TYR A 52 -4.21 -0.89 18.43
N HIS A 53 -3.34 -1.37 17.53
CA HIS A 53 -2.30 -2.33 17.88
C HIS A 53 -1.28 -1.77 18.90
N ALA A 54 -1.07 -0.45 18.92
CA ALA A 54 -0.16 0.19 19.87
C ALA A 54 -0.71 0.30 21.30
N GLY A 55 -2.02 0.12 21.53
CA GLY A 55 -2.58 0.20 22.88
C GLY A 55 -4.11 0.25 23.03
N GLY A 56 -4.86 0.05 21.95
CA GLY A 56 -6.32 -0.06 22.01
C GLY A 56 -6.76 -1.37 22.64
N ARG A 57 -7.84 -1.33 23.43
CA ARG A 57 -8.31 -2.48 24.22
C ARG A 57 -9.61 -3.06 23.69
N ASP A 58 -10.51 -2.20 23.24
CA ASP A 58 -11.86 -2.57 22.83
C ASP A 58 -12.29 -1.85 21.55
N LEU A 59 -13.48 -2.17 21.07
CA LEU A 59 -14.03 -1.58 19.84
C LEU A 59 -14.17 -0.04 19.94
N SER A 60 -14.44 0.49 21.12
CA SER A 60 -14.58 1.94 21.32
C SER A 60 -13.24 2.64 21.11
N ASP A 61 -12.14 2.08 21.65
CA ASP A 61 -10.79 2.60 21.41
C ASP A 61 -10.46 2.59 19.89
N LEU A 62 -10.81 1.52 19.17
CA LEU A 62 -10.58 1.42 17.72
C LEU A 62 -11.34 2.50 16.94
N LEU A 63 -12.63 2.70 17.24
CA LEU A 63 -13.46 3.68 16.55
C LEU A 63 -13.05 5.12 16.90
N ALA A 64 -12.60 5.39 18.12
CA ALA A 64 -12.02 6.69 18.50
C ALA A 64 -10.74 6.97 17.71
N HIS A 65 -9.84 5.98 17.58
CA HIS A 65 -8.65 6.12 16.75
C HIS A 65 -8.95 6.36 15.26
N TYR A 66 -10.06 5.81 14.77
CA TYR A 66 -10.54 6.03 13.42
C TYR A 66 -11.08 7.45 13.21
N GLU A 67 -11.87 7.96 14.15
CA GLU A 67 -12.33 9.35 14.14
C GLU A 67 -11.13 10.31 14.10
N ASP A 68 -10.14 10.11 14.98
CA ASP A 68 -8.91 10.90 15.03
C ASP A 68 -8.02 10.77 13.78
N ALA A 69 -8.17 9.68 13.02
CA ALA A 69 -7.36 9.39 11.83
C ALA A 69 -8.05 9.81 10.53
N TRP A 70 -9.33 10.21 10.60
CA TRP A 70 -10.16 10.45 9.44
C TRP A 70 -9.61 11.59 8.57
N LEU A 71 -9.40 11.28 7.30
CA LEU A 71 -8.99 12.24 6.29
C LEU A 71 -10.21 12.77 5.55
N HIS A 72 -10.35 14.08 5.45
CA HIS A 72 -11.47 14.73 4.74
C HIS A 72 -11.19 15.03 3.26
N GLN A 73 -10.00 14.69 2.74
CA GLN A 73 -9.63 14.99 1.36
C GLN A 73 -10.13 13.95 0.36
N GLY A 74 -10.37 14.36 -0.88
CA GLY A 74 -10.68 13.47 -2.00
C GLY A 74 -12.16 13.19 -2.22
N TYR A 75 -13.03 13.60 -1.30
CA TYR A 75 -14.49 13.50 -1.46
C TYR A 75 -15.05 14.67 -2.27
N VAL A 76 -16.07 14.40 -3.07
CA VAL A 76 -16.77 15.40 -3.90
C VAL A 76 -17.75 16.24 -3.07
N SER A 77 -18.23 15.71 -1.94
CA SER A 77 -19.17 16.40 -1.05
C SER A 77 -19.04 15.93 0.40
N PRO A 78 -19.54 16.71 1.39
CA PRO A 78 -19.65 16.27 2.78
C PRO A 78 -20.50 15.00 2.95
N GLN A 79 -21.53 14.84 2.11
CA GLN A 79 -22.39 13.65 2.13
C GLN A 79 -21.60 12.40 1.72
N GLU A 80 -20.82 12.46 0.64
CA GLU A 80 -19.95 11.34 0.23
C GLU A 80 -18.91 11.04 1.31
N SER A 81 -18.30 12.08 1.91
CA SER A 81 -17.37 11.88 3.03
C SER A 81 -18.03 11.13 4.19
N MET A 82 -19.28 11.44 4.53
CA MET A 82 -20.00 10.76 5.60
C MET A 82 -20.36 9.31 5.25
N GLU A 83 -20.70 9.04 3.99
CA GLU A 83 -20.96 7.67 3.50
C GLU A 83 -19.70 6.80 3.61
N PHE A 84 -18.56 7.30 3.15
CA PHE A 84 -17.28 6.60 3.29
C PHE A 84 -16.85 6.46 4.75
N TYR A 85 -17.11 7.47 5.59
CA TYR A 85 -16.83 7.40 7.03
C TYR A 85 -17.56 6.22 7.67
N ARG A 86 -18.88 6.14 7.47
CA ARG A 86 -19.73 5.04 7.98
C ARG A 86 -19.28 3.68 7.46
N ARG A 87 -18.93 3.61 6.16
CA ARG A 87 -18.41 2.38 5.55
C ARG A 87 -17.13 1.91 6.23
N GLY A 88 -16.19 2.81 6.52
CA GLY A 88 -14.95 2.47 7.23
C GLY A 88 -15.19 2.04 8.68
N ALA A 89 -16.14 2.68 9.38
CA ALA A 89 -16.52 2.25 10.73
C ALA A 89 -17.05 0.81 10.74
N THR A 90 -17.97 0.46 9.83
CA THR A 90 -18.47 -0.93 9.69
C THR A 90 -17.34 -1.92 9.35
N VAL A 91 -16.39 -1.52 8.51
CA VAL A 91 -15.21 -2.34 8.21
C VAL A 91 -14.37 -2.62 9.45
N LEU A 92 -14.14 -1.60 10.29
CA LEU A 92 -13.37 -1.73 11.52
C LEU A 92 -14.09 -2.56 12.58
N GLU A 93 -15.42 -2.42 12.70
CA GLU A 93 -16.25 -3.27 13.57
C GLU A 93 -16.14 -4.74 13.17
N ASN A 94 -16.29 -5.04 11.88
CA ASN A 94 -16.15 -6.39 11.35
C ASN A 94 -14.74 -6.96 11.54
N TRP A 95 -13.71 -6.15 11.26
CA TRP A 95 -12.33 -6.52 11.52
C TRP A 95 -12.09 -6.82 13.00
N TRP A 96 -12.63 -5.99 13.91
CA TRP A 96 -12.48 -6.19 15.35
C TRP A 96 -13.09 -7.52 15.79
N MET A 97 -14.32 -7.82 15.37
CA MET A 97 -14.96 -9.11 15.66
C MET A 97 -14.14 -10.29 15.11
N TYR A 98 -13.66 -10.19 13.87
CA TYR A 98 -12.78 -11.20 13.28
C TYR A 98 -11.50 -11.39 14.09
N HIS A 99 -10.84 -10.30 14.46
CA HIS A 99 -9.60 -10.30 15.23
C HIS A 99 -9.77 -10.89 16.65
N GLN A 100 -10.94 -10.72 17.27
CA GLN A 100 -11.23 -11.36 18.54
C GLN A 100 -11.36 -12.88 18.42
N ASN A 101 -11.93 -13.37 17.31
CA ASN A 101 -12.12 -14.79 17.06
C ASN A 101 -10.89 -15.49 16.45
N HIS A 102 -9.96 -14.72 15.86
CA HIS A 102 -8.77 -15.22 15.18
C HIS A 102 -7.51 -14.63 15.79
N LYS A 103 -7.21 -15.05 17.02
CA LYS A 103 -5.99 -14.63 17.72
C LYS A 103 -4.75 -15.11 16.96
N ALA A 104 -3.79 -14.22 16.79
CA ALA A 104 -2.48 -14.51 16.26
C ALA A 104 -1.42 -13.90 17.16
N ASP A 105 -0.21 -14.45 17.13
CA ASP A 105 0.97 -13.86 17.78
C ASP A 105 1.52 -12.75 16.87
N ILE A 106 1.00 -11.53 17.02
CA ILE A 106 1.42 -10.37 16.23
C ILE A 106 2.78 -9.91 16.75
N LEU A 107 3.80 -10.06 15.92
CA LEU A 107 5.16 -9.65 16.26
C LEU A 107 5.39 -8.17 16.00
N TYR A 108 4.92 -7.67 14.85
CA TYR A 108 5.02 -6.26 14.49
C TYR A 108 3.80 -5.77 13.70
N TRP A 109 3.54 -4.47 13.79
CA TRP A 109 2.57 -3.73 12.98
C TRP A 109 3.18 -2.41 12.51
N GLU A 110 2.78 -1.92 11.34
CA GLU A 110 3.38 -0.73 10.68
C GLU A 110 4.91 -0.72 10.74
N LYS A 111 5.52 -1.90 10.56
CA LYS A 111 6.95 -2.08 10.79
C LYS A 111 7.72 -1.54 9.61
N GLN A 112 8.48 -0.49 9.88
CA GLN A 112 9.46 0.02 8.93
C GLN A 112 10.65 -0.94 8.82
N PHE A 113 11.10 -1.14 7.59
CA PHE A 113 12.35 -1.81 7.27
C PHE A 113 13.16 -0.96 6.29
N GLU A 114 14.47 -1.16 6.33
CA GLU A 114 15.41 -0.59 5.37
C GLU A 114 16.57 -1.56 5.18
N PHE A 115 16.98 -1.79 3.94
CA PHE A 115 18.18 -2.57 3.64
C PHE A 115 18.96 -1.99 2.44
N PRO A 116 20.29 -2.09 2.46
CA PRO A 116 21.11 -1.75 1.29
C PRO A 116 21.00 -2.84 0.22
N PHE A 117 20.93 -2.44 -1.03
CA PHE A 117 20.96 -3.33 -2.19
C PHE A 117 21.70 -2.67 -3.34
N GLU A 118 22.93 -3.10 -3.59
CA GLU A 118 23.84 -2.44 -4.54
C GLU A 118 24.00 -0.95 -4.19
N LYS A 119 23.70 -0.04 -5.13
CA LYS A 119 23.67 1.41 -4.91
C LYS A 119 22.36 1.92 -4.30
N TRP A 120 21.36 1.04 -4.14
CA TRP A 120 20.02 1.41 -3.70
C TRP A 120 19.86 1.24 -2.19
N ARG A 121 19.00 2.07 -1.63
CA ARG A 121 18.45 1.90 -0.28
C ARG A 121 16.97 1.57 -0.42
N VAL A 122 16.61 0.32 -0.14
CA VAL A 122 15.23 -0.16 -0.27
C VAL A 122 14.55 -0.07 1.07
N LYS A 123 13.40 0.59 1.13
CA LYS A 123 12.60 0.73 2.35
C LYS A 123 11.12 0.49 2.12
N GLY A 124 10.42 0.21 3.20
CA GLY A 124 8.96 0.08 3.20
C GLY A 124 8.41 -0.04 4.61
N THR A 125 7.09 -0.14 4.67
CA THR A 125 6.34 -0.35 5.91
C THR A 125 5.45 -1.55 5.69
N ILE A 126 5.60 -2.59 6.53
CA ILE A 126 4.71 -3.76 6.53
C ILE A 126 3.58 -3.48 7.51
N ASP A 127 2.35 -3.66 7.06
CA ASP A 127 1.17 -3.43 7.89
C ASP A 127 1.14 -4.37 9.10
N ARG A 128 1.43 -5.66 8.90
CA ARG A 128 1.45 -6.66 9.98
C ARG A 128 2.40 -7.85 9.72
N ILE A 129 3.09 -8.28 10.77
CA ILE A 129 3.96 -9.47 10.80
C ILE A 129 3.51 -10.37 11.94
N ASP A 130 3.10 -11.58 11.62
CA ASP A 130 2.67 -12.58 12.60
C ASP A 130 3.76 -13.65 12.78
N ARG A 131 4.03 -14.04 14.03
CA ARG A 131 4.92 -15.15 14.34
C ARG A 131 4.21 -16.46 14.03
N VAL A 132 4.88 -17.31 13.26
CA VAL A 132 4.42 -18.68 12.95
C VAL A 132 5.25 -19.72 13.70
N GLY A 133 6.51 -19.40 14.02
CA GLY A 133 7.42 -20.31 14.72
C GLY A 133 8.71 -19.61 15.16
N ALA A 134 9.71 -20.40 15.55
CA ALA A 134 11.02 -19.89 15.95
C ALA A 134 11.74 -19.24 14.75
N GLY A 135 11.77 -17.91 14.71
CA GLY A 135 12.40 -17.14 13.64
C GLY A 135 11.63 -17.14 12.31
N THR A 136 10.43 -17.73 12.24
CA THR A 136 9.60 -17.81 11.04
C THR A 136 8.33 -16.99 11.18
N VAL A 137 7.97 -16.25 10.12
CA VAL A 137 6.85 -15.29 10.14
C VAL A 137 5.96 -15.35 8.90
N GLU A 138 4.73 -14.90 9.08
CA GLU A 138 3.76 -14.57 8.04
C GLU A 138 3.71 -13.05 7.85
N LEU A 139 3.74 -12.57 6.60
CA LEU A 139 3.54 -11.16 6.29
C LEU A 139 2.12 -10.91 5.80
N LEU A 140 1.46 -9.91 6.37
CA LEU A 140 0.11 -9.51 5.98
C LEU A 140 0.08 -8.05 5.54
N ASP A 141 -0.60 -7.81 4.43
CA ASP A 141 -0.96 -6.47 3.97
C ASP A 141 -2.48 -6.29 4.03
N TYR A 142 -2.92 -5.16 4.55
CA TYR A 142 -4.30 -4.81 4.76
C TYR A 142 -4.89 -4.20 3.49
N LYS A 143 -5.85 -4.91 2.89
CA LYS A 143 -6.55 -4.45 1.70
C LYS A 143 -7.99 -4.10 2.05
N MET A 144 -8.40 -2.87 1.78
CA MET A 144 -9.83 -2.48 1.81
C MET A 144 -10.69 -3.21 0.77
N ALA A 145 -10.07 -3.92 -0.19
CA ALA A 145 -10.66 -4.45 -1.43
C ALA A 145 -12.13 -4.86 -1.28
N PHE A 146 -13.02 -4.23 -2.06
CA PHE A 146 -14.46 -4.49 -2.05
C PHE A 146 -14.90 -5.49 -3.12
N GLU A 147 -13.95 -5.91 -3.96
CA GLU A 147 -14.06 -7.01 -4.91
C GLU A 147 -13.25 -8.18 -4.36
N GLY A 148 -13.72 -9.41 -4.61
CA GLY A 148 -13.07 -10.62 -4.08
C GLY A 148 -11.62 -10.74 -4.55
N ARG A 149 -10.70 -10.87 -3.60
CA ARG A 149 -9.30 -11.17 -3.87
C ARG A 149 -9.10 -12.67 -4.01
N LYS A 150 -8.10 -13.07 -4.78
CA LYS A 150 -7.75 -14.49 -4.96
C LYS A 150 -6.32 -14.77 -4.53
N THR A 151 -6.02 -16.05 -4.36
CA THR A 151 -4.68 -16.56 -4.06
C THR A 151 -3.63 -16.08 -5.07
N GLU A 152 -4.01 -15.96 -6.35
CA GLU A 152 -3.11 -15.49 -7.42
C GLU A 152 -2.75 -14.01 -7.25
N ASP A 153 -3.63 -13.18 -6.70
CA ASP A 153 -3.35 -11.75 -6.42
C ASP A 153 -2.30 -11.59 -5.31
N VAL A 154 -2.28 -12.54 -4.37
CA VAL A 154 -1.30 -12.59 -3.27
C VAL A 154 0.03 -13.10 -3.81
N ALA A 155 0.03 -14.24 -4.51
CA ALA A 155 1.23 -14.86 -5.05
C ALA A 155 1.96 -13.93 -6.06
N GLY A 156 1.22 -13.19 -6.88
CA GLY A 156 1.77 -12.23 -7.84
C GLY A 156 2.06 -10.83 -7.27
N SER A 157 1.96 -10.64 -5.96
CA SER A 157 2.09 -9.32 -5.34
C SER A 157 3.53 -8.83 -5.28
N LEU A 158 3.87 -7.87 -6.14
CA LEU A 158 5.16 -7.19 -6.09
C LEU A 158 5.39 -6.51 -4.72
N GLN A 159 4.33 -5.98 -4.09
CA GLN A 159 4.45 -5.33 -2.78
C GLN A 159 4.92 -6.33 -1.71
N LEU A 160 4.21 -7.46 -1.59
CA LEU A 160 4.55 -8.49 -0.61
C LEU A 160 5.91 -9.12 -0.92
N ALA A 161 6.29 -9.29 -2.19
CA ALA A 161 7.61 -9.79 -2.57
C ALA A 161 8.74 -8.85 -2.13
N ILE A 162 8.60 -7.53 -2.33
CA ILE A 162 9.58 -6.53 -1.85
C ILE A 162 9.63 -6.53 -0.31
N TYR A 163 8.48 -6.64 0.34
CA TYR A 163 8.38 -6.63 1.80
C TYR A 163 8.98 -7.89 2.41
N ALA A 164 8.81 -9.06 1.79
CA ALA A 164 9.46 -10.30 2.20
C ALA A 164 10.98 -10.17 2.16
N ALA A 165 11.54 -9.67 1.06
CA ALA A 165 12.97 -9.38 0.98
C ALA A 165 13.44 -8.39 2.06
N GLY A 166 12.61 -7.39 2.38
CA GLY A 166 12.87 -6.43 3.45
C GLY A 166 12.92 -7.05 4.83
N VAL A 167 11.95 -7.90 5.16
CA VAL A 167 11.88 -8.60 6.45
C VAL A 167 13.05 -9.57 6.61
N GLU A 168 13.36 -10.37 5.59
CA GLU A 168 14.48 -11.32 5.64
C GLU A 168 15.83 -10.61 5.81
N ARG A 169 16.06 -9.52 5.07
CA ARG A 169 17.35 -8.82 5.07
C ARG A 169 17.54 -7.85 6.23
N ALA A 170 16.50 -7.14 6.64
CA ALA A 170 16.60 -6.09 7.67
C ALA A 170 16.25 -6.60 9.07
N LEU A 171 15.32 -7.55 9.19
CA LEU A 171 14.85 -8.05 10.48
C LEU A 171 15.40 -9.45 10.81
N ASN A 172 16.08 -10.10 9.87
CA ASN A 172 16.64 -11.45 10.02
C ASN A 172 15.58 -12.49 10.45
N LEU A 173 14.37 -12.37 9.87
CA LEU A 173 13.24 -13.28 10.09
C LEU A 173 12.93 -14.00 8.78
N LYS A 174 12.74 -15.32 8.83
CA LYS A 174 12.40 -16.13 7.65
C LYS A 174 10.92 -15.99 7.33
N VAL A 175 10.59 -15.55 6.12
CA VAL A 175 9.19 -15.43 5.67
C VAL A 175 8.73 -16.78 5.12
N VAL A 176 7.68 -17.35 5.70
CA VAL A 176 7.13 -18.66 5.28
C VAL A 176 5.82 -18.54 4.52
N SER A 177 5.06 -17.47 4.77
CA SER A 177 3.85 -17.14 4.03
C SER A 177 3.67 -15.64 3.88
N ILE A 178 2.94 -15.26 2.83
CA ILE A 178 2.52 -13.89 2.57
C ILE A 178 1.01 -13.89 2.33
N GLY A 179 0.34 -12.80 2.70
CA GLY A 179 -1.12 -12.74 2.62
C GLY A 179 -1.69 -11.34 2.55
N TYR A 180 -2.96 -11.29 2.15
CA TYR A 180 -3.82 -10.13 2.37
C TYR A 180 -4.78 -10.40 3.51
N LEU A 181 -5.00 -9.39 4.35
CA LEU A 181 -6.19 -9.29 5.18
C LEU A 181 -7.17 -8.34 4.49
N VAL A 182 -8.21 -8.90 3.89
CA VAL A 182 -9.23 -8.13 3.15
C VAL A 182 -10.24 -7.59 4.15
N LEU A 183 -10.12 -6.32 4.50
CA LEU A 183 -10.85 -5.70 5.61
C LEU A 183 -12.36 -5.59 5.36
N SER A 184 -12.81 -5.52 4.11
CA SER A 184 -14.24 -5.40 3.77
C SER A 184 -15.06 -6.65 4.11
N GLY A 185 -14.44 -7.84 4.02
CA GLY A 185 -15.02 -9.16 4.26
C GLY A 185 -14.37 -9.91 5.42
N PRO A 186 -13.70 -9.19 6.34
CA PRO A 186 -12.48 -9.58 7.06
C PRO A 186 -11.93 -10.99 6.77
N GLU A 187 -11.56 -11.27 5.51
CA GLU A 187 -11.01 -12.56 5.11
C GLU A 187 -9.48 -12.50 5.04
N LYS A 188 -8.82 -13.55 5.55
CA LYS A 188 -7.37 -13.72 5.38
C LYS A 188 -7.11 -14.66 4.21
N ILE A 189 -6.44 -14.16 3.18
CA ILE A 189 -5.99 -14.94 2.02
C ILE A 189 -4.48 -15.03 2.10
N SER A 190 -3.94 -16.22 2.33
CA SER A 190 -2.50 -16.45 2.51
C SER A 190 -2.02 -17.59 1.63
N VAL A 191 -0.79 -17.46 1.13
CA VAL A 191 -0.11 -18.47 0.32
C VAL A 191 1.32 -18.67 0.85
N PRO A 192 1.91 -19.86 0.66
CA PRO A 192 3.33 -20.06 0.94
C PRO A 192 4.20 -19.06 0.17
N TYR A 193 5.22 -18.51 0.83
CA TYR A 193 6.16 -17.61 0.17
C TYR A 193 7.23 -18.40 -0.57
N ASP A 194 7.33 -18.21 -1.88
CA ASP A 194 8.41 -18.78 -2.68
C ASP A 194 9.66 -17.88 -2.63
N SER A 195 10.56 -18.20 -1.71
CA SER A 195 11.85 -17.50 -1.56
C SER A 195 12.74 -17.56 -2.83
N SER A 196 12.52 -18.49 -3.77
CA SER A 196 13.29 -18.54 -5.01
C SER A 196 12.99 -17.34 -5.94
N SER A 197 11.83 -16.71 -5.77
CA SER A 197 11.42 -15.49 -6.49
C SER A 197 12.12 -14.20 -6.03
N ALA A 198 12.87 -14.26 -4.92
CA ALA A 198 13.56 -13.10 -4.36
C ALA A 198 14.56 -12.47 -5.34
N GLY A 199 15.27 -13.30 -6.12
CA GLY A 199 16.20 -12.82 -7.15
C GLY A 199 15.51 -11.97 -8.22
N ALA A 200 14.41 -12.49 -8.78
CA ALA A 200 13.63 -11.78 -9.80
C ALA A 200 13.04 -10.45 -9.26
N THR A 201 12.65 -10.41 -7.99
CA THR A 201 12.15 -9.19 -7.34
C THR A 201 13.25 -8.12 -7.26
N LEU A 202 14.46 -8.52 -6.87
CA LEU A 202 15.63 -7.63 -6.80
C LEU A 202 16.08 -7.16 -8.18
N ASP A 203 16.02 -8.02 -9.19
CA ASP A 203 16.30 -7.65 -10.58
C ASP A 203 15.31 -6.60 -11.10
N LEU A 204 14.03 -6.74 -10.76
CA LEU A 204 13.00 -5.76 -11.08
C LEU A 204 13.24 -4.43 -10.34
N ILE A 205 13.59 -4.47 -9.04
CA ILE A 205 13.98 -3.27 -8.27
C ILE A 205 15.15 -2.55 -8.96
N ARG A 206 16.21 -3.28 -9.33
CA ARG A 206 17.38 -2.73 -10.03
C ARG A 206 16.97 -2.09 -11.36
N ALA A 207 16.26 -2.83 -12.21
CA ALA A 207 15.86 -2.36 -13.54
C ALA A 207 14.92 -1.14 -13.48
N ALA A 208 13.98 -1.11 -12.52
CA ALA A 208 13.13 0.05 -12.30
C ALA A 208 13.94 1.24 -11.78
N GLY A 209 14.80 1.02 -10.78
CA GLY A 209 15.68 2.02 -10.20
C GLY A 209 16.59 2.69 -11.24
N ASP A 210 17.27 1.89 -12.07
CA ASP A 210 18.18 2.41 -13.10
C ASP A 210 17.45 3.32 -14.10
N LYS A 211 16.26 2.91 -14.53
CA LYS A 211 15.44 3.72 -15.44
C LYS A 211 14.88 4.98 -14.77
N MET A 212 14.48 4.89 -13.50
CA MET A 212 14.05 6.04 -12.70
C MET A 212 15.18 7.06 -12.53
N LEU A 213 16.40 6.59 -12.23
CA LEU A 213 17.59 7.42 -12.07
C LEU A 213 17.99 8.09 -13.39
N ALA A 214 17.86 7.37 -14.52
CA ALA A 214 18.07 7.92 -15.85
C ALA A 214 16.93 8.84 -16.33
N LEU A 215 15.85 9.00 -15.55
CA LEU A 215 14.62 9.69 -15.94
C LEU A 215 14.09 9.23 -17.30
N ASP A 216 14.09 7.92 -17.53
CA ASP A 216 13.53 7.31 -18.74
C ASP A 216 12.01 7.54 -18.80
N MET A 217 11.56 8.40 -19.71
CA MET A 217 10.15 8.73 -19.95
C MET A 217 9.62 8.13 -21.27
N SER A 218 10.22 7.02 -21.74
CA SER A 218 9.96 6.42 -23.06
C SER A 218 8.56 5.86 -23.28
N ARG A 219 7.75 5.69 -22.22
CA ARG A 219 6.41 5.11 -22.30
C ARG A 219 5.37 5.86 -21.48
N LYS A 220 4.11 5.63 -21.81
CA LYS A 220 2.95 6.05 -21.01
C LYS A 220 2.21 4.82 -20.48
N GLY A 221 1.52 5.02 -19.36
CA GLY A 221 0.63 4.02 -18.76
C GLY A 221 -0.80 4.09 -19.30
N ALA A 222 -1.75 3.57 -18.51
CA ALA A 222 -3.17 3.63 -18.81
C ALA A 222 -3.74 5.07 -18.61
N CYS A 223 -3.59 5.94 -19.61
CA CYS A 223 -3.93 7.36 -19.51
C CYS A 223 -5.40 7.64 -19.18
N ALA A 224 -6.35 6.81 -19.62
CA ALA A 224 -7.79 7.03 -19.44
C ALA A 224 -8.19 7.14 -17.96
N ARG A 225 -7.54 6.37 -17.09
CA ARG A 225 -7.79 6.28 -15.64
C ARG A 225 -6.70 6.97 -14.79
N CYS A 226 -5.85 7.77 -15.41
CA CYS A 226 -4.72 8.38 -14.72
C CYS A 226 -5.16 9.58 -13.87
N VAL A 227 -4.86 9.54 -12.57
CA VAL A 227 -5.22 10.61 -11.62
C VAL A 227 -4.58 11.96 -11.93
N ILE A 228 -3.45 11.96 -12.64
CA ILE A 228 -2.76 13.19 -13.08
C ILE A 228 -3.03 13.53 -14.56
N ARG A 229 -4.04 12.92 -15.20
CA ARG A 229 -4.26 13.07 -16.65
C ARG A 229 -4.28 14.53 -17.10
N LYS A 230 -4.94 15.41 -16.35
CA LYS A 230 -5.05 16.86 -16.63
C LYS A 230 -3.71 17.60 -16.56
N PHE A 231 -2.71 17.03 -15.89
CA PHE A 231 -1.37 17.60 -15.71
C PHE A 231 -0.31 16.94 -16.59
N CYS A 232 -0.70 15.98 -17.44
CA CYS A 232 0.22 15.23 -18.28
C CYS A 232 0.66 16.07 -19.50
N PRO A 233 1.94 16.04 -19.94
CA PRO A 233 2.47 16.82 -21.07
C PRO A 233 1.84 16.59 -22.46
N GLY A 234 0.73 15.85 -22.56
CA GLY A 234 -0.05 15.66 -23.80
C GLY A 234 -1.55 15.66 -23.55
N TYR A 235 -2.01 16.29 -22.46
CA TYR A 235 -3.43 16.42 -22.19
C TYR A 235 -4.06 17.48 -23.11
N VAL A 236 -5.08 17.07 -23.84
CA VAL A 236 -5.97 17.96 -24.57
C VAL A 236 -7.32 17.94 -23.84
N ALA A 237 -7.80 19.11 -23.43
CA ALA A 237 -9.11 19.22 -22.79
C ALA A 237 -10.20 18.77 -23.77
N PRO A 238 -11.21 18.00 -23.33
CA PRO A 238 -12.37 17.71 -24.17
C PRO A 238 -13.03 19.03 -24.58
N ALA A 239 -13.47 19.13 -25.84
CA ALA A 239 -14.22 20.29 -26.31
C ALA A 239 -15.48 20.45 -25.44
N VAL A 240 -15.70 21.67 -24.94
CA VAL A 240 -16.94 22.01 -24.25
C VAL A 240 -18.02 22.07 -25.34
N PRO A 241 -19.10 21.27 -25.28
CA PRO A 241 -20.18 21.42 -26.24
C PRO A 241 -20.78 22.82 -26.08
N GLU A 242 -20.94 23.55 -27.19
CA GLU A 242 -21.63 24.83 -27.18
C GLU A 242 -23.04 24.65 -26.62
N PRO A 243 -23.50 25.58 -25.75
CA PRO A 243 -24.88 25.56 -25.28
C PRO A 243 -25.82 25.68 -26.48
N ALA A 244 -26.83 24.81 -26.51
CA ALA A 244 -27.90 24.81 -27.51
C ALA A 244 -28.82 26.02 -27.39
#